data_AF-Q2H596-F1
#
_entry.id   AF-Q2H596-F1
#
_cell.length_a   1.000
_cell.length_b   1.000
_cell.length_c   1.000
_cell.angle_alpha   90.00
_cell.angle_beta   90.00
_cell.angle_gamma   90.00
#
_symmetry.space_group_name_H-M   'P 1'
#
loop_
_entity.id
_entity.type
_entity.pdbx_description
1 polymer ?
#
loop_
_entity_poly.entity_id
_entity_poly.type
_entity_poly.pdbx_seq_one_letter_code
_entity_poly.pdbx_strand_id
1 'polypeptide(L)'
;MTSRNLNQTWRDVVLKQYEADHAADVPFPVRYLIHAPEWQRDISISIPTKIDVAPFRQAVLAFCKARRLADDPAYDGDLLSVRARVSPRPDPSASAPRNDDDAPSPQDDIDQPEPGVAGISG
;
A
#
# COMPACT_ATOMS: atom_id res chain seq x y z
N MET A 1 -11.81 11.78 -20.79
CA MET A 1 -10.38 11.63 -21.14
C MET A 1 -9.58 12.62 -20.33
N THR A 2 -8.93 12.19 -19.24
CA THR A 2 -8.06 13.07 -18.47
C THR A 2 -6.68 13.10 -19.12
N SER A 3 -6.32 14.24 -19.68
CA SER A 3 -4.98 14.54 -20.19
C SER A 3 -3.99 14.37 -19.04
N ARG A 4 -3.29 13.24 -19.00
CA ARG A 4 -2.18 13.03 -18.06
C ARG A 4 -1.02 13.88 -18.56
N ASN A 5 -0.76 14.99 -17.86
CA ASN A 5 0.34 15.87 -18.17
C ASN A 5 1.66 15.12 -17.92
N LEU A 6 2.25 14.58 -18.99
CA LEU A 6 3.47 13.75 -18.98
C LEU A 6 4.71 14.46 -18.43
N ASN A 7 4.65 15.77 -18.16
CA ASN A 7 5.75 16.56 -17.61
C ASN A 7 5.64 16.78 -16.09
N GLN A 8 4.55 16.35 -15.45
CA GLN A 8 4.35 16.62 -14.03
C GLN A 8 5.11 15.58 -13.20
N THR A 9 6.21 16.01 -12.60
CA THR A 9 7.00 15.16 -11.70
C THR A 9 6.27 14.96 -10.38
N TRP A 10 6.56 13.85 -9.68
CA TRP A 10 6.01 13.59 -8.34
C TRP A 10 6.28 14.76 -7.36
N ARG A 11 7.38 15.49 -7.56
CA ARG A 11 7.73 16.70 -6.81
C ARG A 11 6.68 17.79 -6.99
N ASP A 12 6.25 18.03 -8.22
CA ASP A 12 5.25 19.05 -8.52
C ASP A 12 3.89 18.70 -7.89
N VAL A 13 3.53 17.41 -7.92
CA VAL A 13 2.32 16.89 -7.27
C VAL A 13 2.35 17.14 -5.76
N VAL A 14 3.45 16.79 -5.07
CA VAL A 14 3.54 17.00 -3.61
C VAL A 14 3.59 18.49 -3.24
N LEU A 15 4.26 19.32 -4.05
CA LEU A 15 4.29 20.77 -3.86
C LEU A 15 2.90 21.38 -3.97
N LYS A 16 2.14 21.01 -5.01
CA LYS A 16 0.79 21.51 -5.24
C LYS A 16 -0.18 21.05 -4.16
N GLN A 17 -0.07 19.79 -3.74
CA GLN A 17 -0.88 19.24 -2.66
C GLN A 17 -0.58 19.98 -1.33
N TYR A 18 0.69 20.18 -1.01
CA TYR A 18 1.09 20.93 0.18
C TYR A 18 0.62 22.38 0.17
N GLU A 19 0.69 23.06 -0.97
CA GLU A 19 0.20 24.44 -1.10
C GLU A 19 -1.32 24.54 -0.86
N ALA A 20 -2.09 23.59 -1.39
CA ALA A 20 -3.53 23.51 -1.15
C ALA A 20 -3.85 23.20 0.32
N ASP A 21 -3.14 22.24 0.92
CA ASP A 21 -3.30 21.85 2.32
C ASP A 21 -2.87 22.98 3.28
N HIS A 22 -1.82 23.72 2.93
CA HIS A 22 -1.37 24.89 3.67
C HIS A 22 -2.40 26.03 3.62
N ALA A 23 -3.05 26.24 2.47
CA ALA A 23 -4.14 27.21 2.31
C ALA A 23 -5.42 26.77 3.05
N ALA A 24 -5.65 25.46 3.18
CA ALA A 24 -6.78 24.87 3.90
C ALA A 24 -6.56 24.73 5.41
N ASP A 25 -5.40 25.16 5.93
CA ASP A 25 -5.03 25.08 7.35
C ASP A 25 -5.19 23.68 7.96
N VAL A 26 -4.74 22.64 7.23
CA VAL A 26 -4.89 21.25 7.70
C VAL A 26 -4.08 20.99 8.99
N PRO A 27 -4.58 20.10 9.88
CA PRO A 27 -3.86 19.74 11.10
C PRO A 27 -2.62 18.87 10.79
N PHE A 28 -1.54 19.14 11.52
CA PHE A 28 -0.26 18.42 11.41
C PHE A 28 -0.17 17.28 12.44
N PRO A 29 0.59 16.20 12.16
CA PRO A 29 1.50 16.01 11.01
C PRO A 29 0.78 15.56 9.74
N VAL A 30 1.21 16.10 8.60
CA VAL A 30 0.68 15.71 7.28
C VAL A 30 1.56 14.62 6.66
N ARG A 31 0.92 13.60 6.09
CA ARG A 31 1.62 12.49 5.43
C ARG A 31 1.11 12.31 4.01
N TYR A 32 2.02 12.41 3.06
CA TYR A 32 1.76 12.12 1.65
C TYR A 32 2.32 10.75 1.27
N LEU A 33 1.56 10.01 0.47
CA LEU A 33 2.01 8.78 -0.18
C LEU A 33 2.07 9.05 -1.68
N ILE A 34 3.26 8.94 -2.26
CA ILE A 34 3.46 9.25 -3.67
C ILE A 34 4.33 8.20 -4.35
N HIS A 35 3.96 7.87 -5.58
CA HIS A 35 4.77 7.00 -6.42
C HIS A 35 5.95 7.80 -6.98
N ALA A 36 7.17 7.37 -6.65
CA ALA A 36 8.38 8.01 -7.13
C ALA A 36 9.04 7.15 -8.22
N PRO A 37 8.94 7.55 -9.51
CA PRO A 37 9.44 6.75 -10.63
C PRO A 37 10.96 6.56 -10.60
N GLU A 38 11.70 7.47 -9.96
CA GLU A 38 13.16 7.39 -9.80
C GLU A 38 13.58 6.13 -9.02
N TRP A 39 12.77 5.68 -8.07
CA TRP A 39 13.03 4.48 -7.26
C TRP A 39 12.06 3.32 -7.56
N GLN A 40 11.17 3.51 -8.56
CA GLN A 40 10.11 2.58 -8.96
C GLN A 40 9.28 2.05 -7.78
N ARG A 41 9.09 2.88 -6.75
CA ARG A 41 8.41 2.51 -5.51
C ARG A 41 7.66 3.69 -4.92
N ASP A 42 6.72 3.38 -4.04
CA ASP A 42 6.00 4.41 -3.30
C ASP A 42 6.85 4.92 -2.13
N ILE A 43 6.87 6.23 -1.96
CA ILE A 43 7.53 6.92 -0.85
C ILE A 43 6.49 7.61 0.03
N SER A 44 6.70 7.54 1.34
CA SER A 44 5.94 8.29 2.33
C SER A 44 6.72 9.52 2.73
N ILE A 45 6.15 10.70 2.49
CA ILE A 45 6.69 11.99 2.90
C ILE A 45 5.89 12.45 4.11
N SER A 46 6.55 12.65 5.24
CA SER A 46 5.94 13.12 6.48
C SER A 46 6.45 14.52 6.81
N ILE A 47 5.53 15.42 7.11
CA ILE A 47 5.81 16.81 7.49
C ILE A 47 5.35 16.97 8.94
N PRO A 48 6.28 17.11 9.90
CA PRO A 48 5.96 17.06 11.32
C PRO A 48 5.25 18.32 11.81
N THR A 49 5.58 19.47 11.24
CA THR A 49 5.11 20.79 11.67
C THR A 49 4.66 21.64 10.50
N LYS A 50 3.79 22.62 10.77
CA LYS A 50 3.39 23.59 9.76
C LYS A 50 4.58 24.45 9.38
N ILE A 51 4.99 24.36 8.12
CA ILE A 51 6.06 25.17 7.55
C ILE A 51 5.54 25.96 6.35
N ASP A 52 6.11 27.12 6.07
CA ASP A 52 5.72 27.86 4.87
C ASP A 52 6.04 27.08 3.59
N VAL A 53 5.34 27.41 2.51
CA VAL A 53 5.54 26.77 1.20
C VAL A 53 6.97 26.98 0.68
N ALA A 54 7.58 28.13 0.94
CA ALA A 54 8.95 28.42 0.52
C ALA A 54 10.02 27.48 1.15
N PRO A 55 10.10 27.34 2.49
CA PRO A 55 11.02 26.39 3.12
C PRO A 55 10.67 24.93 2.77
N PHE A 56 9.39 24.58 2.59
CA PHE A 56 9.03 23.25 2.11
C PHE A 56 9.60 22.97 0.72
N ARG A 57 9.45 23.90 -0.23
CA ARG A 57 10.03 23.78 -1.58
C ARG A 57 11.55 23.60 -1.52
N GLN A 58 12.24 24.36 -0.67
CA GLN A 58 13.68 24.23 -0.48
C GLN A 58 14.06 22.87 0.11
N ALA A 59 13.32 22.37 1.10
CA ALA A 59 13.56 21.06 1.71
C ALA A 59 13.37 19.91 0.72
N VAL A 60 12.32 19.97 -0.11
CA VAL A 60 12.08 18.98 -1.19
C VAL A 60 13.22 19.01 -2.21
N LEU A 61 13.69 20.19 -2.61
CA LEU A 61 14.83 20.32 -3.51
C LEU A 61 16.13 19.80 -2.88
N ALA A 62 16.36 20.06 -1.59
CA ALA A 62 17.52 19.56 -0.86
C ALA A 62 17.51 18.02 -0.78
N PHE A 63 16.36 17.43 -0.45
CA PHE A 63 16.13 15.98 -0.51
C PHE A 63 16.46 15.43 -1.89
N CYS A 64 15.90 16.02 -2.95
CA CYS A 64 16.11 15.54 -4.31
C CYS A 64 17.59 15.62 -4.71
N LYS A 65 18.31 16.67 -4.31
CA LYS A 65 19.76 16.78 -4.54
C LYS A 65 20.53 15.71 -3.77
N ALA A 66 20.19 15.46 -2.51
CA ALA A 66 20.88 14.50 -1.65
C ALA A 66 20.65 13.04 -2.07
N ARG A 67 19.48 12.72 -2.62
CA ARG A 67 19.09 11.34 -2.97
C ARG A 67 19.05 11.03 -4.47
N ARG A 68 19.38 11.98 -5.36
CA ARG A 68 19.36 11.78 -6.83
C ARG A 68 20.15 10.56 -7.31
N LEU A 69 21.26 10.25 -6.64
CA LEU A 69 22.16 9.14 -6.99
C LEU A 69 22.07 7.97 -6.02
N ALA A 70 21.17 8.04 -5.02
CA ALA A 70 21.03 7.03 -3.99
C ALA A 70 19.95 6.02 -4.40
N ASP A 71 20.23 4.73 -4.21
CA ASP A 71 19.28 3.63 -4.44
C ASP A 71 18.14 3.62 -3.41
N ASP A 72 18.42 4.16 -2.21
CA ASP A 72 17.47 4.28 -1.13
C ASP A 72 16.92 5.72 -1.00
N PRO A 73 15.59 5.92 -1.05
CA PRO A 73 14.97 7.23 -0.90
C PRO A 73 14.79 7.65 0.56
N ALA A 74 15.26 6.88 1.57
CA ALA A 74 15.05 7.28 2.95
C ALA A 74 15.84 8.56 3.25
N TYR A 75 15.17 9.55 3.82
CA TYR A 75 15.76 10.82 4.17
C TYR A 75 15.13 11.30 5.47
N ASP A 76 15.95 11.77 6.39
CA ASP A 76 15.52 12.28 7.67
C ASP A 76 16.11 13.68 7.79
N GLY A 77 15.26 14.70 7.67
CA GLY A 77 15.66 16.09 7.83
C GLY A 77 14.69 16.81 8.75
N ASP A 78 15.12 17.95 9.28
CA ASP A 78 14.35 18.75 10.24
C ASP A 78 12.94 19.14 9.77
N LEU A 79 12.78 19.40 8.47
CA LEU A 79 11.54 19.93 7.89
C LEU A 79 10.65 18.86 7.24
N LEU A 80 11.24 17.73 6.84
CA LEU A 80 10.51 16.61 6.26
C LEU A 80 11.29 15.30 6.44
N SER A 81 10.56 14.21 6.59
CA SER A 81 11.10 12.86 6.56
C SER A 81 10.51 12.09 5.39
N VAL A 82 11.35 11.38 4.64
CA VAL A 82 10.97 10.49 3.54
C VAL A 82 11.34 9.06 3.90
N ARG A 83 10.42 8.13 3.71
CA ARG A 83 10.67 6.69 3.86
C ARG A 83 10.12 5.95 2.65
N ALA A 84 10.88 5.00 2.11
CA ALA A 84 10.33 4.04 1.15
C ALA A 84 9.23 3.23 1.85
N ARG A 85 8.08 3.05 1.19
CA ARG A 85 7.14 2.04 1.64
C ARG A 85 7.72 0.67 1.29
N VAL A 86 8.03 -0.10 2.32
CA VAL A 86 8.23 -1.54 2.16
C VAL A 86 6.83 -2.12 1.97
N SER A 87 6.48 -2.56 0.76
CA SER A 87 5.29 -3.41 0.61
C SER A 87 5.45 -4.57 1.59
N PRO A 88 4.44 -4.89 2.41
CA PRO A 88 4.49 -6.14 3.16
C PRO A 88 4.68 -7.24 2.12
N ARG A 89 5.85 -7.88 2.16
CA ARG A 89 6.06 -9.13 1.43
C ARG A 89 4.87 -10.01 1.84
N PRO A 90 4.06 -10.53 0.91
CA PRO A 90 3.08 -11.53 1.30
C PRO A 90 3.89 -12.65 1.92
N ASP A 91 3.70 -12.86 3.23
CA ASP A 91 4.28 -13.98 3.94
C ASP A 91 3.82 -15.24 3.21
N PRO A 92 4.72 -16.07 2.65
CA PRO A 92 4.32 -17.40 2.19
C PRO A 92 3.85 -18.29 3.37
N SER A 93 3.94 -17.78 4.61
CA SER A 93 3.50 -18.41 5.85
C SER A 93 2.05 -18.10 6.24
N ALA A 94 1.19 -17.71 5.31
CA ALA A 94 -0.26 -17.89 5.48
C ALA A 94 -0.67 -19.31 5.05
N SER A 95 0.03 -20.31 5.58
CA SER A 95 -0.41 -21.71 5.53
C SER A 95 -1.31 -21.97 6.75
N ALA A 96 -2.63 -21.96 6.49
CA ALA A 96 -3.74 -22.59 7.22
C ALA A 96 -3.86 -22.42 8.76
N PRO A 97 -5.09 -22.18 9.26
CA PRO A 97 -5.67 -23.02 10.29
C PRO A 97 -6.49 -24.13 9.64
N ARG A 98 -6.10 -25.38 9.91
CA ARG A 98 -6.97 -26.56 9.76
C ARG A 98 -8.13 -26.39 10.73
N ASN A 99 -9.36 -26.37 10.23
CA ASN A 99 -10.54 -26.66 11.03
C ASN A 99 -10.98 -28.08 10.69
N ASP A 100 -10.28 -29.05 11.27
CA ASP A 100 -10.91 -30.32 11.65
C ASP A 100 -11.63 -30.04 12.97
N ASP A 101 -12.97 -29.90 12.94
CA ASP A 101 -13.79 -30.22 14.11
C ASP A 101 -15.21 -30.64 13.66
N ASP A 102 -15.36 -31.95 13.68
CA ASP A 102 -16.54 -32.80 13.88
C ASP A 102 -17.86 -32.10 14.27
N ALA A 103 -18.89 -32.30 13.45
CA ALA A 103 -20.27 -32.30 13.92
C ALA A 103 -21.07 -33.34 13.11
N PRO A 104 -21.57 -34.42 13.72
CA PRO A 104 -22.43 -35.39 13.05
C PRO A 104 -23.83 -34.79 12.87
N SER A 105 -24.31 -34.69 11.64
CA SER A 105 -25.73 -34.42 11.38
C SER A 105 -26.53 -35.71 11.55
N PRO A 106 -27.51 -35.79 12.47
CA PRO A 106 -28.47 -36.88 12.51
C PRO A 106 -29.68 -36.50 11.66
N GLN A 107 -29.94 -37.22 10.57
CA GLN A 107 -31.29 -37.28 10.02
C GLN A 107 -31.62 -38.70 9.55
N ASP A 108 -32.55 -39.27 10.30
CA ASP A 108 -33.36 -40.46 10.09
C ASP A 108 -33.97 -40.60 8.68
N ASP A 109 -34.02 -41.87 8.26
CA ASP A 109 -35.13 -42.54 7.60
C ASP A 109 -35.73 -41.90 6.33
N ILE A 110 -35.37 -42.46 5.16
CA ILE A 110 -36.33 -42.85 4.13
C ILE A 110 -35.84 -44.16 3.52
N ASP A 111 -36.54 -45.21 3.92
CA ASP A 111 -36.65 -46.51 3.28
C ASP A 111 -37.06 -46.37 1.80
N GLN A 112 -36.26 -46.93 0.88
CA GLN A 112 -36.82 -47.45 -0.36
C GLN A 112 -35.92 -48.56 -0.97
N PRO A 113 -36.46 -49.76 -1.25
CA PRO A 113 -35.67 -50.94 -1.64
C PRO A 113 -35.47 -51.10 -3.16
N GLU A 114 -34.29 -51.62 -3.53
CA GLU A 114 -33.94 -52.61 -4.59
C GLU A 114 -34.53 -52.52 -6.03
N PRO A 115 -33.76 -52.85 -7.10
CA PRO A 115 -33.49 -54.26 -7.39
C PRO A 115 -32.07 -54.58 -7.89
N GLY A 116 -31.58 -55.75 -7.45
CA GLY A 116 -30.31 -56.32 -7.84
C GLY A 116 -30.19 -56.70 -9.32
N VAL A 117 -28.94 -56.78 -9.76
CA VAL A 117 -28.54 -57.54 -10.95
C VAL A 117 -27.54 -58.59 -10.50
N ALA A 118 -27.91 -59.84 -10.74
CA ALA A 118 -27.15 -61.03 -10.44
C ALA A 118 -26.15 -61.36 -11.56
N GLY A 119 -25.09 -62.09 -11.18
CA GLY A 119 -24.24 -62.88 -12.09
C GLY A 119 -23.00 -62.13 -12.55
N ILE A 120 -21.79 -62.70 -12.50
CA ILE A 120 -21.42 -64.10 -12.73
C ILE A 120 -20.14 -64.48 -11.97
N SER A 121 -20.13 -65.71 -11.46
CA SER A 121 -18.96 -66.42 -10.93
C SER A 121 -18.17 -67.08 -12.07
N GLY A 122 -16.90 -67.41 -11.79
CA GLY A 122 -16.25 -68.65 -12.26
C GLY A 122 -15.74 -68.68 -13.68
#